data_AF-A0A0C9SEX2-F1
#
_entry.id   AF-A0A0C9SEX2-F1
#
_cell.length_a   1.000
_cell.length_b   1.000
_cell.length_c   1.000
_cell.angle_alpha   90.00
_cell.angle_beta   90.00
_cell.angle_gamma   90.00
#
_symmetry.space_group_name_H-M   'P 1'
#
loop_
_entity.id
_entity.type
_entity.pdbx_description
1 polymer ?
#
loop_
_entity_poly.entity_id
_entity_poly.type
_entity_poly.pdbx_seq_one_letter_code
_entity_poly.pdbx_strand_id
1 'polypeptide(L)'
;MAAFFAFAGQLMTVFAYLILGPAPFVQQDPQLWMVYVSQTFTGVGMAAQFICSFSLALSHAAKRGYPDDIRTTGFVSTVVVTFLVIGAITTPPIAGYLVLKFSYRPGSMFLFGILLFWTPITLLHWIYLM
;
A
#
# COMPACT_ATOMS: atom_id res chain seq x y z
N MET A 1 7.65 -10.02 13.31
CA MET A 1 6.89 -10.76 12.27
C MET A 1 5.94 -9.88 11.48
N ALA A 2 4.95 -9.20 12.09
CA ALA A 2 4.00 -8.34 11.35
C ALA A 2 4.68 -7.26 10.48
N ALA A 3 5.70 -6.58 11.00
CA ALA A 3 6.44 -5.56 10.24
C ALA A 3 7.14 -6.13 8.98
N PHE A 4 7.65 -7.36 9.06
CA PHE A 4 8.24 -8.05 7.91
C PHE A 4 7.20 -8.34 6.83
N PHE A 5 6.02 -8.84 7.20
CA PHE A 5 4.94 -9.09 6.25
C PHE A 5 4.39 -7.80 5.61
N ALA A 6 4.35 -6.70 6.36
CA ALA A 6 3.99 -5.39 5.81
C ALA A 6 5.02 -4.91 4.76
N PHE A 7 6.32 -5.09 5.04
CA PHE A 7 7.41 -4.78 4.11
C PHE A 7 7.36 -5.67 2.86
N ALA A 8 7.18 -6.99 3.01
CA ALA A 8 7.02 -7.91 1.90
C ALA A 8 5.79 -7.55 1.03
N GLY A 9 4.68 -7.16 1.68
CA GLY A 9 3.49 -6.64 1.00
C GLY A 9 3.77 -5.39 0.17
N GLN A 10 4.58 -4.46 0.69
CA GLN A 10 5.02 -3.26 -0.04
C GLN A 10 5.86 -3.63 -1.27
N LEU A 11 6.79 -4.56 -1.17
CA LEU A 11 7.58 -5.00 -2.34
C LEU A 11 6.69 -5.62 -3.41
N MET A 12 5.67 -6.37 -3.01
CA MET A 12 4.73 -7.00 -3.92
C MET A 12 3.82 -5.98 -4.63
N THR A 13 3.37 -4.93 -3.93
CA THR A 13 2.63 -3.83 -4.57
C THR A 13 3.52 -3.02 -5.51
N VAL A 14 4.77 -2.73 -5.14
CA VAL A 14 5.75 -2.08 -6.03
C VAL A 14 5.93 -2.90 -7.31
N PHE A 15 6.09 -4.22 -7.19
CA PHE A 15 6.19 -5.12 -8.34
C PHE A 15 4.91 -5.14 -9.19
N ALA A 16 3.74 -5.11 -8.58
CA ALA A 16 2.47 -5.06 -9.29
C ALA A 16 2.36 -3.81 -10.19
N TYR A 17 2.79 -2.65 -9.69
CA TYR A 17 2.75 -1.39 -10.45
C TYR A 17 3.80 -1.32 -11.58
N LEU A 18 4.87 -2.13 -11.54
CA LEU A 18 5.78 -2.30 -12.69
C LEU A 18 5.11 -3.02 -13.86
N ILE A 19 4.14 -3.90 -13.57
CA ILE A 19 3.43 -4.71 -14.56
C ILE A 19 2.17 -3.99 -15.09
N LEU A 20 1.48 -3.23 -14.24
CA LEU A 20 0.16 -2.63 -14.52
C LEU A 20 0.14 -1.74 -15.78
N GLY A 21 1.05 -0.78 -15.86
CA GLY A 21 1.33 0.00 -17.06
C GLY A 21 2.81 -0.25 -17.34
N PRO A 22 3.16 -1.30 -18.11
CA PRO A 22 4.52 -1.82 -18.18
C PRO A 22 5.51 -0.67 -18.27
N ALA A 23 6.47 -0.65 -17.34
CA ALA A 23 7.40 0.48 -17.18
C ALA A 23 7.95 0.88 -18.55
N PRO A 24 8.19 2.17 -18.84
CA PRO A 24 8.58 2.64 -20.17
C PRO A 24 9.87 2.00 -20.72
N PHE A 25 10.64 1.31 -19.88
CA PHE A 25 11.80 0.50 -20.24
C PHE A 25 11.44 -0.90 -20.80
N VAL A 26 10.21 -1.36 -20.58
CA VAL A 26 9.65 -2.61 -21.08
C VAL A 26 8.91 -2.32 -22.39
N GLN A 27 9.48 -2.76 -23.51
CA GLN A 27 8.92 -2.58 -24.86
C GLN A 27 7.72 -3.51 -25.16
N GLN A 28 6.80 -3.68 -24.20
CA GLN A 28 5.61 -4.51 -24.35
C GLN A 28 4.35 -3.65 -24.25
N ASP A 29 3.41 -3.84 -25.17
CA ASP A 29 2.11 -3.18 -25.12
C ASP A 29 1.28 -3.61 -23.91
N PRO A 30 0.49 -2.70 -23.31
CA PRO A 30 -0.30 -3.04 -22.14
C PRO A 30 -1.34 -4.08 -22.54
N GLN A 31 -1.22 -5.30 -22.03
CA GLN A 31 -2.16 -6.39 -22.29
C GLN A 31 -3.07 -6.60 -21.08
N LEU A 32 -4.30 -7.06 -21.33
CA LEU A 32 -5.31 -7.24 -20.28
C LEU A 32 -4.85 -8.20 -19.17
N TRP A 33 -4.10 -9.25 -19.52
CA TRP A 33 -3.59 -10.21 -18.55
C TRP A 33 -2.61 -9.58 -17.55
N MET A 34 -1.82 -8.59 -17.98
CA MET A 34 -0.89 -7.86 -17.11
C MET A 34 -1.67 -7.09 -16.04
N VAL A 35 -2.80 -6.49 -16.43
CA VAL A 35 -3.70 -5.80 -15.51
C VAL A 35 -4.26 -6.78 -14.49
N TYR A 36 -4.78 -7.94 -14.92
CA TYR A 36 -5.30 -8.94 -13.97
C TYR A 36 -4.25 -9.41 -12.96
N VAL A 37 -3.06 -9.76 -13.44
CA VAL A 37 -1.96 -10.19 -12.58
C VAL A 37 -1.56 -9.08 -11.59
N SER A 38 -1.45 -7.84 -12.07
CA SER A 38 -1.12 -6.69 -11.21
C SER A 38 -2.19 -6.43 -10.14
N GLN A 39 -3.49 -6.59 -10.46
CA GLN A 39 -4.57 -6.43 -9.48
C GLN A 39 -4.51 -7.50 -8.40
N THR A 40 -4.20 -8.76 -8.77
CA THR A 40 -4.02 -9.84 -7.78
C THR A 40 -2.87 -9.51 -6.82
N PHE A 41 -1.70 -9.14 -7.33
CA PHE A 41 -0.55 -8.78 -6.49
C PHE A 41 -0.82 -7.53 -5.63
N THR A 42 -1.51 -6.54 -6.19
CA THR A 42 -1.91 -5.34 -5.44
C THR A 42 -2.85 -5.69 -4.29
N GLY A 43 -3.84 -6.56 -4.53
CA GLY A 43 -4.78 -7.00 -3.50
C GLY A 43 -4.10 -7.75 -2.35
N VAL A 44 -3.23 -8.72 -2.67
CA VAL A 44 -2.49 -9.47 -1.64
C VAL A 44 -1.54 -8.55 -0.87
N GLY A 45 -0.84 -7.65 -1.56
CA GLY A 45 0.09 -6.71 -0.93
C GLY A 45 -0.62 -5.72 -0.01
N MET A 46 -1.75 -5.15 -0.46
CA MET A 46 -2.57 -4.24 0.33
C MET A 46 -3.16 -4.93 1.56
N ALA A 47 -3.62 -6.18 1.44
CA ALA A 47 -4.12 -6.95 2.58
C ALA A 47 -3.02 -7.20 3.63
N ALA A 48 -1.82 -7.60 3.19
CA ALA A 48 -0.69 -7.81 4.08
C ALA A 48 -0.32 -6.52 4.83
N GLN A 49 -0.26 -5.39 4.13
CA GLN A 49 0.03 -4.08 4.73
C GLN A 49 -1.02 -3.64 5.73
N PHE A 50 -2.29 -3.77 5.37
CA PHE A 50 -3.41 -3.35 6.20
C PHE A 50 -3.49 -4.15 7.50
N ILE A 51 -3.56 -5.48 7.38
CA ILE A 51 -3.71 -6.38 8.53
C ILE A 51 -2.50 -6.26 9.46
N CYS A 52 -1.28 -6.26 8.90
CA CYS A 52 -0.07 -6.18 9.73
C CYS A 52 0.07 -4.83 10.43
N SER A 53 -0.27 -3.72 9.77
CA SER A 53 -0.21 -2.39 10.39
C SER A 53 -1.26 -2.25 11.49
N PHE A 54 -2.46 -2.79 11.27
CA PHE A 54 -3.52 -2.82 12.27
C PHE A 54 -3.11 -3.63 13.51
N SER A 55 -2.62 -4.86 13.33
CA SER A 55 -2.13 -5.69 14.43
C SER A 55 -0.95 -5.05 15.18
N LEU A 56 -0.06 -4.36 14.46
CA LEU A 56 1.06 -3.66 15.07
C LEU A 56 0.58 -2.47 15.92
N ALA A 57 -0.39 -1.69 15.42
CA ALA A 57 -0.99 -0.58 16.16
C ALA A 57 -1.67 -1.05 17.46
N LEU A 58 -2.40 -2.16 17.41
CA LEU A 58 -2.99 -2.82 18.59
C LEU A 58 -1.94 -3.29 19.58
N SER A 59 -0.91 -4.01 19.13
CA SER A 59 0.20 -4.43 19.99
C SER A 59 0.89 -3.24 20.66
N HIS A 60 1.04 -2.14 19.93
CA HIS A 60 1.60 -0.89 20.44
C HIS A 60 0.73 -0.17 21.45
N ALA A 61 -0.60 -0.25 21.33
CA ALA A 61 -1.53 0.25 22.33
C ALA A 61 -1.45 -0.60 23.60
N ALA A 62 -1.47 -1.93 23.48
CA ALA A 62 -1.33 -2.85 24.62
C ALA A 62 -0.01 -2.62 25.38
N LYS A 63 1.12 -2.47 24.68
CA LYS A 63 2.43 -2.17 25.29
C LYS A 63 2.48 -0.84 26.05
N ARG A 64 1.62 0.12 25.70
CA ARG A 64 1.50 1.42 26.39
C ARG A 64 0.57 1.37 27.60
N GLY A 65 0.03 0.19 27.93
CA GLY A 65 -0.85 -0.01 29.10
C GLY A 65 -2.34 0.18 28.81
N TYR A 66 -2.73 0.33 27.54
CA TYR A 66 -4.15 0.36 27.19
C TYR A 66 -4.76 -1.04 27.29
N PRO A 67 -5.99 -1.17 27.84
CA PRO A 67 -6.66 -2.47 27.95
C PRO A 67 -7.01 -3.01 26.58
N ASP A 68 -6.84 -4.32 26.39
CA ASP A 68 -7.26 -5.04 25.17
C ASP A 68 -8.76 -5.32 25.22
N ASP A 69 -9.54 -4.27 24.99
CA ASP A 69 -11.00 -4.29 25.01
C ASP A 69 -11.55 -3.58 23.75
N ILE A 70 -12.84 -3.76 23.47
CA ILE A 70 -13.55 -3.24 22.30
C ILE A 70 -13.36 -1.73 22.15
N ARG A 71 -13.18 -1.00 23.26
CA ARG A 71 -12.90 0.46 23.22
C ARG A 71 -11.58 0.78 22.54
N THR A 72 -10.49 0.08 22.89
CA THR A 72 -9.16 0.31 22.31
C THR A 72 -9.13 -0.15 20.86
N THR A 73 -9.64 -1.34 20.58
CA THR A 73 -9.73 -1.88 19.21
C THR A 73 -10.63 -1.04 18.33
N GLY A 74 -11.76 -0.56 18.86
CA GLY A 74 -12.67 0.36 18.19
C GLY A 74 -11.99 1.69 17.84
N PHE A 75 -11.22 2.27 18.76
CA PHE A 75 -10.46 3.49 18.49
C PHE A 75 -9.38 3.31 17.42
N VAL A 76 -8.60 2.22 17.47
CA VAL A 76 -7.59 1.95 16.43
C VAL A 76 -8.26 1.75 15.07
N SER A 77 -9.40 1.04 15.04
CA SER A 77 -10.18 0.80 13.82
C SER A 77 -10.72 2.09 13.21
N THR A 78 -11.30 2.99 14.02
CA THR A 78 -11.82 4.26 13.51
C THR A 78 -10.70 5.12 12.92
N VAL A 79 -9.55 5.20 13.58
CA VAL A 79 -8.38 5.92 13.05
C VAL A 79 -7.97 5.35 11.69
N VAL A 80 -7.84 4.03 11.57
CA VAL A 80 -7.48 3.38 10.30
C VAL A 80 -8.51 3.65 9.20
N VAL A 81 -9.81 3.51 9.51
CA VAL A 81 -10.90 3.78 8.54
C VAL A 81 -10.90 5.25 8.12
N THR A 82 -10.64 6.20 9.02
CA THR A 82 -10.53 7.62 8.67
C THR A 82 -9.43 7.86 7.64
N PHE A 83 -8.23 7.31 7.84
CA PHE A 83 -7.14 7.43 6.86
C PHE A 83 -7.48 6.74 5.54
N LEU A 84 -8.16 5.59 5.58
CA LEU A 84 -8.62 4.89 4.38
C LEU A 84 -9.62 5.75 3.57
N VAL A 85 -10.58 6.39 4.23
CA VAL A 85 -11.54 7.29 3.58
C VAL A 85 -10.85 8.51 2.98
N ILE A 86 -9.90 9.12 3.71
CA ILE A 86 -9.11 10.25 3.19
C ILE A 86 -8.35 9.83 1.91
N GLY A 87 -7.69 8.67 1.94
CA GLY A 87 -7.01 8.10 0.78
C GLY A 87 -7.97 7.83 -0.39
N ALA A 88 -9.12 7.23 -0.11
CA ALA A 88 -10.13 6.89 -1.12
C ALA A 88 -10.78 8.12 -1.77
N ILE A 89 -10.90 9.23 -1.05
CA ILE A 89 -11.43 10.50 -1.59
C ILE A 89 -10.35 11.22 -2.42
N THR A 90 -9.10 11.23 -1.94
CA THR A 90 -8.03 12.05 -2.52
C THR A 90 -7.37 11.40 -3.74
N THR A 91 -7.24 10.06 -3.74
CA THR A 91 -6.49 9.35 -4.78
C THR A 91 -7.17 9.36 -6.15
N PRO A 92 -8.50 9.12 -6.29
CA PRO A 92 -9.13 9.06 -7.61
C PRO A 92 -9.08 10.35 -8.41
N PRO A 93 -9.31 11.56 -7.84
CA PRO A 93 -9.13 12.82 -8.56
C PRO A 93 -7.69 13.02 -9.06
N ILE A 94 -6.69 12.72 -8.22
CA ILE A 94 -5.27 12.85 -8.57
C ILE A 94 -4.91 11.88 -9.70
N ALA A 95 -5.34 10.62 -9.57
CA ALA A 95 -5.11 9.59 -10.58
C ALA A 95 -5.78 9.95 -11.92
N GLY A 96 -7.03 10.44 -11.87
CA GLY A 96 -7.76 10.91 -13.06
C GLY A 96 -7.03 12.04 -13.76
N TYR A 97 -6.57 13.05 -13.03
CA TYR A 97 -5.80 14.16 -13.59
C TYR A 97 -4.47 13.70 -14.21
N LEU A 98 -3.75 12.80 -13.55
CA LEU A 98 -2.49 12.23 -14.05
C LEU A 98 -2.69 11.48 -15.38
N VAL A 99 -3.71 10.63 -15.46
CA VAL A 99 -4.00 9.85 -16.68
C VAL A 99 -4.46 10.76 -17.82
N LEU A 100 -5.26 11.80 -17.55
CA LEU A 100 -5.67 12.78 -18.55
C LEU A 100 -4.48 13.54 -19.14
N LYS A 101 -3.51 13.92 -18.31
CA LYS A 101 -2.36 14.74 -18.74
C LYS A 101 -1.23 13.93 -19.37
N PHE A 102 -0.94 12.76 -18.82
CA PHE A 102 0.24 11.97 -19.18
C PHE A 102 -0.10 10.69 -19.95
N SER A 103 -1.37 10.32 -20.11
CA SER A 103 -1.80 8.97 -20.53
C SER A 103 -1.54 7.90 -19.47
N TYR A 104 -2.14 6.72 -19.65
CA TYR A 104 -2.18 5.67 -18.63
C TYR A 104 -0.79 5.16 -18.21
N ARG A 105 0.09 4.85 -19.16
CA ARG A 105 1.43 4.27 -18.91
C ARG A 105 2.33 5.12 -18.00
N PRO A 106 2.66 6.38 -18.34
CA PRO A 106 3.46 7.21 -17.45
C PRO A 106 2.65 7.73 -16.24
N GLY A 107 1.32 7.80 -16.35
CA GLY A 107 0.45 8.11 -15.20
C GLY A 107 0.54 7.07 -14.08
N SER A 108 0.58 5.77 -14.42
CA SER A 108 0.74 4.69 -13.42
C SER A 108 2.14 4.67 -12.78
N MET A 109 3.16 5.16 -13.47
CA MET A 109 4.53 5.25 -12.95
C MET A 109 4.66 6.23 -11.78
N PHE A 110 3.76 7.22 -11.66
CA PHE A 110 3.73 8.13 -10.52
C PHE A 110 3.44 7.38 -9.21
N LEU A 111 2.44 6.50 -9.22
CA LEU A 111 2.11 5.65 -8.06
C LEU A 111 3.23 4.65 -7.76
N PHE A 112 3.83 4.06 -8.79
CA PHE A 112 5.04 3.24 -8.63
C PHE A 112 6.14 4.01 -7.90
N GLY A 113 6.44 5.24 -8.32
CA GLY A 113 7.46 6.09 -7.70
C GLY A 113 7.18 6.39 -6.23
N ILE A 114 5.92 6.72 -5.90
CA ILE A 114 5.49 6.96 -4.51
C ILE A 114 5.67 5.69 -3.66
N LEU A 115 5.23 4.54 -4.18
CA LEU A 115 5.37 3.26 -3.48
C LEU A 115 6.86 2.89 -3.29
N LEU A 116 7.68 3.10 -4.31
CA LEU A 116 9.12 2.84 -4.25
C LEU A 116 9.80 3.75 -3.22
N PHE A 117 9.42 5.03 -3.16
CA PHE A 117 9.92 5.97 -2.16
C PHE A 117 9.50 5.59 -0.73
N TRP A 118 8.34 4.96 -0.56
CA TRP A 118 7.86 4.49 0.74
C TRP A 118 8.53 3.19 1.21
N THR A 119 9.10 2.41 0.30
CA THR A 119 9.76 1.13 0.61
C THR A 119 10.95 1.23 1.58
N PRO A 120 11.87 2.22 1.48
CA PRO A 120 12.91 2.44 2.49
C PRO A 120 12.35 2.71 3.89
N ILE A 121 11.22 3.42 3.98
CA ILE A 121 10.60 3.76 5.27
C ILE A 121 10.06 2.50 5.93
N THR A 122 9.37 1.62 5.17
CA THR A 122 8.87 0.35 5.69
C THR A 122 9.99 -0.63 6.04
N LEU A 123 11.11 -0.58 5.31
CA LEU A 123 12.34 -1.31 5.64
C LEU A 123 12.94 -0.84 6.97
N LEU A 124 13.14 0.46 7.15
CA LEU A 124 13.66 1.04 8.40
C LEU A 124 12.75 0.73 9.58
N HIS A 125 11.43 0.80 9.37
CA HIS A 125 10.46 0.46 10.40
C HIS A 125 10.55 -1.02 10.81
N TRP A 126 10.74 -1.93 9.84
CA TRP A 126 10.99 -3.33 10.15
C TRP A 126 12.30 -3.51 10.94
N ILE A 127 13.40 -2.88 10.53
CA ILE A 127 14.70 -2.97 11.22
C ILE A 127 14.62 -2.44 12.65
N TYR A 128 13.91 -1.33 12.89
CA TYR A 128 13.77 -0.75 14.23
C TYR A 128 12.92 -1.61 15.18
N LEU A 129 11.97 -2.38 14.64
CA LEU A 129 11.10 -3.27 15.40
C LEU A 129 11.65 -4.70 15.57
N MET A 130 12.80 -5.00 14.95
CA MET A 130 13.50 -6.27 15.01
C MET A 130 14.43 -6.30 16.21
#